data_AF-A0A1V6P3Q2-F1
#
_entry.id   AF-A0A1V6P3Q2-F1
#
_cell.length_a   1.000
_cell.length_b   1.000
_cell.length_c   1.000
_cell.angle_alpha   90.00
_cell.angle_beta   90.00
_cell.angle_gamma   90.00
#
_symmetry.space_group_name_H-M   'P 1'
#
loop_
_entity.id
_entity.type
_entity.pdbx_description
1 polymer ?
#
loop_
_entity_poly.entity_id
_entity_poly.type
_entity_poly.pdbx_seq_one_letter_code
_entity_poly.pdbx_strand_id
1 'polypeptide(L)'
;MPQTLGYALASYTPLLCALGLIVLFTRYAVRYVEELVRSYLFVSPEHITLDYGCSDWRISSQRAADLYSSGTKLWTREDLKDIEQQLGQSYIMDRFSVRRIDGSIIQISNPLFQVHNPIWKPHIKYQEYWQLVKTQPSGPIETYLCSYIVDWSNQTARNFRESIAQPMQVFEEKDLLWQNSTTCKQLAALVQDLIGTNTVKKVLCFGLGDFCRSAPEWLKKQHGSWDETSDVENVMGCMIQHSMAITIAQLCRGNETVLLLAQDPDYTELAEYILTKKEFKIVGPHGAGGFAEIDEESIVISAFAAAPVKQIIADLARPMLIISTGFNVFNSNE
;
A
#
# COMPACT_ATOMS: atom_id res chain seq x y z
N MET A 1 113.52 -44.87 18.00
CA MET A 1 112.75 -45.15 19.23
C MET A 1 112.06 -43.85 19.66
N PRO A 2 110.77 -43.86 20.03
CA PRO A 2 109.91 -42.68 19.96
C PRO A 2 109.58 -42.05 21.33
N GLN A 3 109.59 -40.72 21.41
CA GLN A 3 108.96 -39.89 22.46
C GLN A 3 108.78 -38.47 21.87
N THR A 4 107.70 -37.72 22.01
CA THR A 4 106.28 -37.94 22.31
C THR A 4 105.58 -36.68 21.79
N LEU A 5 104.49 -36.86 21.05
CA LEU A 5 103.60 -35.83 20.52
C LEU A 5 102.81 -35.23 21.70
N GLY A 6 102.98 -33.96 22.05
CA GLY A 6 102.43 -33.46 23.30
C GLY A 6 102.25 -31.95 23.45
N TYR A 7 102.07 -31.16 22.38
CA TYR A 7 101.74 -29.74 22.53
C TYR A 7 100.92 -29.20 21.35
N ALA A 8 99.61 -29.47 21.30
CA ALA A 8 98.71 -28.75 20.38
C ALA A 8 97.21 -28.80 20.74
N LEU A 9 96.82 -29.09 21.99
CA LEU A 9 95.40 -29.29 22.34
C LEU A 9 94.87 -28.44 23.51
N ALA A 10 95.68 -27.58 24.13
CA ALA A 10 95.26 -26.79 25.29
C ALA A 10 94.82 -25.34 24.99
N SER A 11 94.96 -24.82 23.75
CA SER A 11 94.66 -23.41 23.44
C SER A 11 93.34 -23.15 22.70
N TYR A 12 92.60 -24.20 22.32
CA TYR A 12 91.37 -24.04 21.51
C TYR A 12 90.07 -24.20 22.31
N THR A 13 90.14 -24.67 23.55
CA THR A 13 88.97 -24.93 24.41
C THR A 13 88.15 -23.68 24.75
N PRO A 14 88.76 -22.52 25.09
CA PRO A 14 87.99 -21.29 25.35
C PRO A 14 87.31 -20.76 24.08
N LEU A 15 87.98 -20.90 22.93
CA LEU A 15 87.47 -20.43 21.64
C LEU A 15 86.28 -21.28 21.15
N LEU A 16 86.36 -22.59 21.34
CA LEU A 16 85.28 -23.52 21.00
C LEU A 16 84.05 -23.34 21.92
N CYS A 17 84.26 -23.06 23.21
CA CYS A 17 83.15 -22.73 24.13
C CYS A 17 82.48 -21.40 23.78
N ALA A 18 83.24 -20.37 23.41
CA ALA A 18 82.70 -19.08 22.97
C ALA A 18 81.92 -19.20 21.65
N LEU A 19 82.45 -19.94 20.67
CA LEU A 19 81.74 -20.21 19.41
C LEU A 19 80.47 -21.04 19.65
N GLY A 20 80.52 -22.04 20.53
CA GLY A 20 79.35 -22.84 20.92
C GLY A 20 78.24 -22.00 21.56
N LEU A 21 78.59 -21.06 22.46
CA LEU A 21 77.65 -20.12 23.07
C LEU A 21 77.06 -19.14 22.05
N ILE A 22 77.85 -18.64 21.09
CA ILE A 22 77.36 -17.77 20.00
C ILE A 22 76.41 -18.53 19.09
N VAL A 23 76.69 -19.80 18.76
CA VAL A 23 75.80 -20.64 17.95
C VAL A 23 74.49 -20.97 18.69
N LEU A 24 74.55 -21.20 20.01
CA LEU A 24 73.36 -21.38 20.84
C LEU A 24 72.52 -20.10 20.95
N PHE A 25 73.15 -18.94 21.16
CA PHE A 25 72.46 -17.66 21.22
C PHE A 25 71.84 -17.28 19.89
N THR A 26 72.53 -17.51 18.76
CA THR A 26 71.97 -17.24 17.43
C THR A 26 70.82 -18.18 17.11
N ARG A 27 70.91 -19.48 17.44
CA ARG A 27 69.77 -20.40 17.30
C ARG A 27 68.59 -20.03 18.19
N TYR A 28 68.84 -19.63 19.43
CA TYR A 28 67.79 -19.19 20.35
C TYR A 28 67.16 -17.87 19.88
N ALA A 29 67.96 -16.91 19.42
CA ALA A 29 67.48 -15.66 18.88
C ALA A 29 66.67 -15.85 17.59
N VAL A 30 67.13 -16.72 16.67
CA VAL A 30 66.38 -17.06 15.46
C VAL A 30 65.05 -17.72 15.81
N ARG A 31 65.04 -18.67 16.76
CA ARG A 31 63.80 -19.33 17.20
C ARG A 31 62.85 -18.39 17.94
N TYR A 32 63.39 -17.50 18.77
CA TYR A 32 62.60 -16.48 19.46
C TYR A 32 62.02 -15.46 18.47
N VAL A 33 62.81 -15.02 17.47
CA VAL A 33 62.31 -14.16 16.39
C VAL A 33 61.30 -14.91 15.53
N GLU A 34 61.48 -16.19 15.24
CA GLU A 34 60.54 -17.01 14.47
C GLU A 34 59.21 -17.20 15.24
N GLU A 35 59.26 -17.42 16.56
CA GLU A 35 58.06 -17.48 17.42
C GLU A 35 57.40 -16.11 17.56
N LEU A 36 58.17 -15.02 17.69
CA LEU A 36 57.64 -13.66 17.74
C LEU A 36 56.98 -13.29 16.40
N VAL A 37 57.61 -13.62 15.29
CA VAL A 37 57.11 -13.44 13.92
C VAL A 37 55.89 -14.31 13.67
N ARG A 38 55.85 -15.57 14.14
CA ARG A 38 54.62 -16.40 14.10
C ARG A 38 53.51 -15.81 14.96
N SER A 39 53.83 -15.24 16.12
CA SER A 39 52.83 -14.63 17.00
C SER A 39 52.27 -13.31 16.43
N TYR A 40 53.05 -12.58 15.63
CA TYR A 40 52.62 -11.34 14.97
C TYR A 40 52.03 -11.54 13.56
N LEU A 41 52.40 -12.60 12.83
CA LEU A 41 51.93 -12.85 11.45
C LEU A 41 50.66 -13.71 11.37
N PHE A 42 50.19 -14.28 12.48
CA PHE A 42 48.91 -15.01 12.55
C PHE A 42 47.88 -14.28 13.42
N VAL A 43 47.78 -12.96 13.25
CA VAL A 43 46.49 -12.30 13.47
C VAL A 43 45.69 -12.58 12.22
N SER A 44 44.81 -13.59 12.28
CA SER A 44 43.81 -13.80 11.21
C SER A 44 43.15 -12.46 10.93
N PRO A 45 43.04 -12.01 9.67
CA PRO A 45 42.31 -10.78 9.39
C PRO A 45 40.93 -10.95 10.03
N GLU A 46 40.61 -10.11 11.01
CA GLU A 46 39.25 -10.06 11.53
C GLU A 46 38.39 -9.78 10.31
N HIS A 47 37.61 -10.79 9.90
CA HIS A 47 36.69 -10.65 8.80
C HIS A 47 35.65 -9.62 9.23
N ILE A 48 35.86 -8.36 8.84
CA ILE A 48 34.91 -7.28 9.08
C ILE A 48 33.65 -7.65 8.29
N THR A 49 32.64 -8.12 9.02
CA THR A 49 31.33 -8.36 8.46
C THR A 49 30.67 -7.01 8.30
N LEU A 50 30.49 -6.59 7.04
CA LEU A 50 29.80 -5.35 6.71
C LEU A 50 28.33 -5.67 6.49
N ASP A 51 27.46 -5.16 7.36
CA ASP A 51 26.00 -5.20 7.19
C ASP A 51 25.55 -4.17 6.13
N TYR A 52 26.01 -4.37 4.89
CA TYR A 52 25.68 -3.50 3.78
C TYR A 52 24.27 -3.77 3.28
N GLY A 53 23.35 -2.89 3.68
CA GLY A 53 21.96 -2.95 3.26
C GLY A 53 21.20 -4.14 3.85
N CYS A 54 21.49 -4.49 5.10
CA CYS A 54 20.63 -5.31 5.95
C CYS A 54 19.62 -4.43 6.69
N SER A 55 18.86 -3.60 5.97
CA SER A 55 17.84 -2.75 6.61
C SER A 55 16.61 -3.58 7.00
N ASP A 56 15.90 -3.15 8.04
CA ASP A 56 14.61 -3.74 8.44
C ASP A 56 13.62 -3.76 7.27
N TRP A 57 13.69 -2.75 6.40
CA TRP A 57 12.89 -2.71 5.19
C TRP A 57 13.22 -3.85 4.23
N ARG A 58 14.49 -4.15 3.93
CA ARG A 58 14.84 -5.24 3.01
C ARG A 58 14.43 -6.61 3.56
N ILE A 59 14.57 -6.81 4.87
CA ILE A 59 14.08 -8.03 5.54
C ILE A 59 12.56 -8.13 5.43
N SER A 60 11.84 -7.03 5.69
CA SER A 60 10.38 -6.98 5.58
C SER A 60 9.89 -7.16 4.15
N SER A 61 10.55 -6.54 3.17
CA SER A 61 10.25 -6.66 1.74
C SER A 61 10.42 -8.10 1.25
N GLN A 62 11.55 -8.76 1.60
CA GLN A 62 11.74 -10.17 1.29
C GLN A 62 10.66 -11.04 1.93
N ARG A 63 10.33 -10.80 3.21
CA ARG A 63 9.28 -11.55 3.91
C ARG A 63 7.90 -11.35 3.26
N ALA A 64 7.59 -10.15 2.80
CA ALA A 64 6.34 -9.88 2.07
C ALA A 64 6.30 -10.64 0.74
N ALA A 65 7.41 -10.67 0.00
CA ALA A 65 7.53 -11.45 -1.23
C ALA A 65 7.36 -12.96 -1.00
N ASP A 66 7.96 -13.50 0.07
CA ASP A 66 7.85 -14.91 0.43
C ASP A 66 6.40 -15.28 0.79
N LEU A 67 5.74 -14.46 1.63
CA LEU A 67 4.34 -14.66 2.01
C LEU A 67 3.41 -14.61 0.79
N TYR A 68 3.56 -13.60 -0.06
CA TYR A 68 2.74 -13.49 -1.27
C TYR A 68 2.96 -14.67 -2.22
N SER A 69 4.22 -15.08 -2.43
CA SER A 69 4.57 -16.23 -3.28
C SER A 69 4.03 -17.56 -2.74
N SER A 70 3.87 -17.68 -1.42
CA SER A 70 3.24 -18.84 -0.77
C SER A 70 1.71 -18.87 -0.91
N GLY A 71 1.10 -17.83 -1.50
CA GLY A 71 -0.35 -17.71 -1.64
C GLY A 71 -1.04 -17.02 -0.46
N THR A 72 -0.30 -16.35 0.42
CA THR A 72 -0.89 -15.53 1.49
C THR A 72 -1.60 -14.33 0.88
N LYS A 73 -2.89 -14.17 1.19
CA LYS A 73 -3.69 -13.02 0.77
C LYS A 73 -3.25 -11.78 1.52
N LEU A 74 -3.18 -10.65 0.82
CA LEU A 74 -2.92 -9.36 1.43
C LEU A 74 -4.15 -8.83 2.15
N TRP A 75 -5.35 -9.13 1.65
CA TRP A 75 -6.61 -8.71 2.26
C TRP A 75 -7.58 -9.87 2.44
N THR A 76 -8.33 -9.82 3.56
CA THR A 76 -9.45 -10.72 3.84
C THR A 76 -10.73 -9.93 4.03
N ARG A 77 -11.89 -10.59 3.87
CA ARG A 77 -13.19 -9.93 4.05
C ARG A 77 -13.38 -9.50 5.51
N GLU A 78 -12.88 -10.32 6.42
CA GLU A 78 -12.95 -10.13 7.86
C GLU A 78 -12.14 -8.91 8.29
N ASP A 79 -10.89 -8.79 7.81
CA ASP A 79 -10.01 -7.68 8.16
C ASP A 79 -10.55 -6.33 7.65
N LEU A 80 -11.12 -6.32 6.44
CA LEU A 80 -11.72 -5.12 5.86
C LEU A 80 -13.00 -4.69 6.60
N LYS A 81 -13.84 -5.64 7.03
CA LYS A 81 -15.02 -5.33 7.86
C LYS A 81 -14.62 -4.82 9.24
N ASP A 82 -13.65 -5.49 9.86
CA ASP A 82 -13.15 -5.15 11.18
C ASP A 82 -12.59 -3.73 11.20
N ILE A 83 -11.69 -3.40 10.28
CA ILE A 83 -11.11 -2.05 10.26
C ILE A 83 -12.15 -0.98 9.92
N GLU A 84 -13.09 -1.24 9.00
CA GLU A 84 -14.17 -0.30 8.70
C GLU A 84 -15.02 -0.01 9.95
N GLN A 85 -15.38 -1.05 10.71
CA GLN A 85 -16.11 -0.92 11.97
C GLN A 85 -15.32 -0.12 13.00
N GLN A 86 -14.04 -0.41 13.15
CA GLN A 86 -13.14 0.31 14.04
C GLN A 86 -13.07 1.80 13.68
N LEU A 87 -12.93 2.15 12.39
CA LEU A 87 -12.91 3.54 11.94
C LEU A 87 -14.24 4.26 12.15
N GLY A 88 -15.38 3.55 12.05
CA GLY A 88 -16.69 4.09 12.42
C GLY A 88 -16.81 4.46 13.91
N GLN A 89 -15.92 3.93 14.76
CA GLN A 89 -15.82 4.22 16.19
C GLN A 89 -14.68 5.18 16.55
N SER A 90 -14.14 5.91 15.57
CA SER A 90 -12.96 6.75 15.74
C SER A 90 -13.07 7.87 16.79
N TYR A 91 -14.27 8.21 17.29
CA TYR A 91 -14.41 9.23 18.34
C TYR A 91 -14.37 8.65 19.76
N ILE A 92 -14.59 7.34 19.89
CA ILE A 92 -14.69 6.65 21.18
C ILE A 92 -13.57 5.63 21.42
N MET A 93 -12.79 5.31 20.38
CA MET A 93 -11.71 4.33 20.47
C MET A 93 -10.35 5.02 20.49
N ASP A 94 -9.47 4.63 21.41
CA ASP A 94 -8.15 5.23 21.59
C ASP A 94 -7.10 4.69 20.60
N ARG A 95 -7.32 3.48 20.07
CA ARG A 95 -6.39 2.76 19.20
C ARG A 95 -7.10 1.92 18.15
N PHE A 96 -6.51 1.80 16.96
CA PHE A 96 -6.93 0.89 15.91
C PHE A 96 -6.03 -0.34 15.85
N SER A 97 -6.63 -1.52 15.79
CA SER A 97 -5.97 -2.80 15.53
C SER A 97 -5.82 -3.00 14.03
N VAL A 98 -4.59 -3.13 13.53
CA VAL A 98 -4.32 -3.40 12.11
C VAL A 98 -3.61 -4.74 11.98
N ARG A 99 -4.18 -5.64 11.16
CA ARG A 99 -3.56 -6.93 10.86
C ARG A 99 -2.48 -6.77 9.79
N ARG A 100 -1.33 -7.38 10.02
CA ARG A 100 -0.22 -7.50 9.08
C ARG A 100 -0.39 -8.75 8.23
N ILE A 101 0.26 -8.79 7.06
CA ILE A 101 0.16 -9.92 6.14
C ILE A 101 0.72 -11.24 6.71
N ASP A 102 1.54 -11.16 7.77
CA ASP A 102 2.04 -12.33 8.50
C ASP A 102 1.07 -12.83 9.59
N GLY A 103 -0.13 -12.25 9.67
CA GLY A 103 -1.17 -12.57 10.64
C GLY A 103 -1.02 -11.87 12.00
N SER A 104 0.11 -11.22 12.28
CA SER A 104 0.30 -10.45 13.51
C SER A 104 -0.53 -9.17 13.51
N ILE A 105 -0.78 -8.60 14.69
CA ILE A 105 -1.62 -7.40 14.87
C ILE A 105 -0.76 -6.30 15.49
N ILE A 106 -0.86 -5.09 14.96
CA ILE A 106 -0.30 -3.87 15.55
C ILE A 106 -1.41 -2.94 16.03
N GLN A 107 -1.06 -2.02 16.93
CA GLN A 107 -1.96 -1.00 17.45
C GLN A 107 -1.51 0.38 16.99
N ILE A 108 -2.39 1.13 16.34
CA ILE A 108 -2.16 2.50 15.88
C ILE A 108 -2.94 3.44 16.77
N SER A 109 -2.25 4.37 17.45
CA SER A 109 -2.89 5.40 18.27
C SER A 109 -3.81 6.28 17.43
N ASN A 110 -5.02 6.55 17.95
CA ASN A 110 -6.00 7.37 17.28
C ASN A 110 -5.92 8.84 17.75
N PRO A 111 -5.51 9.78 16.89
CA PRO A 111 -5.42 11.20 17.25
C PRO A 111 -6.80 11.86 17.42
N LEU A 112 -7.89 11.18 17.06
CA LEU A 112 -9.26 11.70 17.17
C LEU A 112 -9.97 11.32 18.47
N PHE A 113 -9.34 10.47 19.29
CA PHE A 113 -9.94 10.01 20.54
C PHE A 113 -10.23 11.20 21.47
N GLN A 114 -11.50 11.34 21.89
CA GLN A 114 -12.00 12.42 22.76
C GLN A 114 -11.80 13.84 22.19
N VAL A 115 -11.56 14.00 20.90
CA VAL A 115 -11.50 15.31 20.24
C VAL A 115 -12.92 15.80 19.96
N HIS A 116 -13.30 16.94 20.55
CA HIS A 116 -14.67 17.48 20.42
C HIS A 116 -15.04 17.93 18.99
N ASN A 117 -14.12 18.62 18.30
CA ASN A 117 -14.34 19.18 16.97
C ASN A 117 -13.22 18.74 16.02
N PRO A 118 -13.23 17.47 15.59
CA PRO A 118 -12.17 16.90 14.79
C PRO A 118 -12.21 17.46 13.37
N ILE A 119 -11.09 18.02 12.92
CA ILE A 119 -10.92 18.46 11.52
C ILE A 119 -10.35 17.36 10.62
N TRP A 120 -10.08 16.19 11.18
CA TRP A 120 -9.49 15.05 10.49
C TRP A 120 -10.52 13.94 10.35
N LYS A 121 -10.62 13.35 9.16
CA LYS A 121 -11.45 12.17 8.89
C LYS A 121 -10.54 10.96 8.70
N PRO A 122 -10.70 9.88 9.48
CA PRO A 122 -9.90 8.69 9.32
C PRO A 122 -10.39 7.91 8.09
N HIS A 123 -9.44 7.30 7.38
CA HIS A 123 -9.70 6.47 6.22
C HIS A 123 -8.59 5.42 6.06
N ILE A 124 -8.86 4.42 5.23
CA ILE A 124 -7.89 3.40 4.88
C ILE A 124 -7.00 3.88 3.74
N LYS A 125 -5.69 3.71 3.95
CA LYS A 125 -4.69 3.82 2.90
C LYS A 125 -4.13 2.44 2.60
N TYR A 126 -4.40 1.95 1.40
CA TYR A 126 -3.95 0.64 0.95
C TYR A 126 -2.48 0.64 0.58
N GLN A 127 -1.82 -0.48 0.86
CA GLN A 127 -0.47 -0.78 0.40
C GLN A 127 -0.52 -2.03 -0.46
N GLU A 128 -0.41 -1.84 -1.77
CA GLU A 128 -0.37 -2.95 -2.71
C GLU A 128 0.94 -3.73 -2.63
N TYR A 129 0.96 -4.92 -3.24
CA TYR A 129 2.14 -5.80 -3.23
C TYR A 129 3.44 -5.06 -3.57
N TRP A 130 3.42 -4.24 -4.62
CA TRP A 130 4.61 -3.49 -5.06
C TRP A 130 5.10 -2.48 -4.04
N GLN A 131 4.20 -1.83 -3.29
CA GLN A 131 4.61 -0.92 -2.22
C GLN A 131 5.32 -1.67 -1.08
N LEU A 132 4.89 -2.90 -0.78
CA LEU A 132 5.52 -3.72 0.26
C LEU A 132 6.93 -4.20 -0.14
N VAL A 133 7.17 -4.44 -1.43
CA VAL A 133 8.42 -5.06 -1.89
C VAL A 133 9.41 -4.11 -2.57
N LYS A 134 8.96 -3.05 -3.25
CA LYS A 134 9.82 -2.14 -4.04
C LYS A 134 10.19 -0.85 -3.33
N THR A 135 9.38 -0.35 -2.41
CA THR A 135 9.54 0.99 -1.84
C THR A 135 9.66 0.92 -0.33
N GLN A 136 10.64 1.60 0.25
CA GLN A 136 10.72 1.74 1.71
C GLN A 136 9.59 2.66 2.20
N PRO A 137 8.69 2.19 3.08
CA PRO A 137 7.65 3.04 3.62
C PRO A 137 8.24 4.15 4.50
N SER A 138 7.64 5.34 4.45
CA SER A 138 8.03 6.48 5.29
C SER A 138 7.58 6.34 6.77
N GLY A 139 6.92 5.24 7.11
CA GLY A 139 6.38 4.96 8.43
C GLY A 139 7.34 4.18 9.34
N PRO A 140 6.89 3.86 10.57
CA PRO A 140 7.64 3.05 11.50
C PRO A 140 7.75 1.60 11.00
N ILE A 141 8.79 0.88 11.42
CA ILE A 141 9.14 -0.47 10.90
C ILE A 141 7.99 -1.47 11.08
N GLU A 142 7.18 -1.30 12.13
CA GLU A 142 6.02 -2.14 12.44
C GLU A 142 4.98 -2.15 11.32
N THR A 143 4.88 -1.09 10.52
CA THR A 143 3.90 -0.98 9.43
C THR A 143 4.38 -1.56 8.11
N TYR A 144 5.63 -2.03 8.01
CA TYR A 144 6.21 -2.50 6.75
C TYR A 144 5.56 -3.77 6.18
N LEU A 145 4.79 -4.50 6.99
CA LEU A 145 4.00 -5.68 6.56
C LEU A 145 2.48 -5.41 6.57
N CYS A 146 2.05 -4.16 6.68
CA CYS A 146 0.62 -3.82 6.64
C CYS A 146 0.17 -3.63 5.19
N SER A 147 -0.71 -4.48 4.67
CA SER A 147 -1.34 -4.30 3.34
C SER A 147 -2.34 -3.13 3.29
N TYR A 148 -2.64 -2.54 4.43
CA TYR A 148 -3.35 -1.28 4.58
C TYR A 148 -3.01 -0.64 5.94
N ILE A 149 -3.09 0.68 6.02
CA ILE A 149 -2.91 1.44 7.27
C ILE A 149 -4.06 2.43 7.46
N VAL A 150 -4.21 2.91 8.68
CA VAL A 150 -5.10 4.05 8.98
C VAL A 150 -4.36 5.35 8.67
N ASP A 151 -5.00 6.21 7.90
CA ASP A 151 -4.52 7.56 7.58
C ASP A 151 -5.64 8.58 7.84
N TRP A 152 -5.29 9.87 7.87
CA TRP A 152 -6.21 10.94 8.22
C TRP A 152 -6.18 12.04 7.18
N SER A 153 -7.36 12.41 6.68
CA SER A 153 -7.52 13.52 5.74
C SER A 153 -8.00 14.76 6.48
N ASN A 154 -7.29 15.89 6.31
CA ASN A 154 -7.73 17.16 6.85
C ASN A 154 -8.92 17.67 6.02
N GLN A 155 -10.07 17.84 6.68
CA GLN A 155 -11.30 18.24 6.03
C GLN A 155 -11.52 19.75 6.01
N THR A 156 -10.70 20.56 6.70
CA THR A 156 -10.88 22.01 6.81
C THR A 156 -11.10 22.67 5.45
N ALA A 157 -10.12 22.56 4.55
CA ALA A 157 -10.19 23.19 3.22
C ALA A 157 -11.28 22.58 2.32
N ARG A 158 -11.68 21.33 2.57
CA ARG A 158 -12.71 20.64 1.79
C ARG A 158 -14.11 21.02 2.24
N ASN A 159 -14.32 21.17 3.54
CA ASN A 159 -15.58 21.58 4.16
C ASN A 159 -15.88 23.07 3.92
N PHE A 160 -14.86 23.88 3.67
CA PHE A 160 -15.03 25.27 3.23
C PHE A 160 -15.47 25.41 1.77
N ARG A 161 -15.42 24.34 0.97
CA ARG A 161 -15.87 24.43 -0.43
C ARG A 161 -17.39 24.45 -0.47
N GLU A 162 -17.91 25.38 -1.26
CA GLU A 162 -19.32 25.48 -1.55
C GLU A 162 -19.80 24.28 -2.38
N SER A 163 -21.11 24.07 -2.39
CA SER A 163 -21.72 23.16 -3.34
C SER A 163 -21.92 23.86 -4.69
N ILE A 164 -21.93 23.09 -5.78
CA ILE A 164 -22.37 23.60 -7.07
C ILE A 164 -23.82 24.07 -6.99
N ALA A 165 -24.23 24.94 -7.89
CA ALA A 165 -25.62 25.39 -7.96
C ALA A 165 -26.55 24.21 -8.32
N GLN A 166 -27.56 23.97 -7.48
CA GLN A 166 -28.67 23.04 -7.75
C GLN A 166 -28.23 21.61 -8.17
N PRO A 167 -27.38 20.91 -7.38
CA PRO A 167 -26.70 19.68 -7.80
C PRO A 167 -27.65 18.55 -8.20
N MET A 168 -28.82 18.46 -7.56
CA MET A 168 -29.82 17.44 -7.90
C MET A 168 -30.41 17.66 -9.30
N GLN A 169 -30.76 18.90 -9.66
CA GLN A 169 -31.30 19.21 -10.98
C GLN A 169 -30.24 19.04 -12.07
N VAL A 170 -29.00 19.47 -11.80
CA VAL A 170 -27.88 19.27 -12.71
C VAL A 170 -27.62 17.77 -12.92
N PHE A 171 -27.63 16.97 -11.85
CA PHE A 171 -27.48 15.52 -11.97
C PHE A 171 -28.58 14.91 -12.85
N GLU A 172 -29.84 15.29 -12.67
CA GLU A 172 -30.96 14.81 -13.48
C GLU A 172 -30.84 15.21 -14.95
N GLU A 173 -30.41 16.44 -15.24
CA GLU A 173 -30.13 16.89 -16.60
C GLU A 173 -29.01 16.06 -17.24
N LYS A 174 -27.89 15.85 -16.52
CA LYS A 174 -26.75 15.09 -17.06
C LYS A 174 -27.07 13.60 -17.20
N ASP A 175 -27.87 13.03 -16.30
CA ASP A 175 -28.38 11.67 -16.42
C ASP A 175 -29.26 11.50 -17.66
N LEU A 176 -30.15 12.46 -17.93
CA LEU A 176 -30.97 12.45 -19.15
C LEU A 176 -30.12 12.55 -20.42
N LEU A 177 -29.08 13.39 -20.42
CA LEU A 177 -28.13 13.48 -21.54
C LEU A 177 -27.36 12.18 -21.73
N TRP A 178 -26.91 11.54 -20.64
CA TRP A 178 -26.27 10.23 -20.67
C TRP A 178 -27.19 9.17 -21.29
N GLN A 179 -28.43 9.04 -20.82
CA GLN A 179 -29.40 8.05 -21.31
C GLN A 179 -29.68 8.19 -22.81
N ASN A 180 -29.69 9.42 -23.32
CA ASN A 180 -29.94 9.71 -24.74
C ASN A 180 -28.68 9.55 -25.63
N SER A 181 -27.50 9.42 -25.03
CA SER A 181 -26.23 9.33 -25.76
C SER A 181 -26.06 8.02 -26.52
N THR A 182 -25.25 8.06 -27.58
CA THR A 182 -24.80 6.84 -28.29
C THR A 182 -23.91 5.98 -27.42
N THR A 183 -23.10 6.58 -26.55
CA THR A 183 -22.20 5.89 -25.62
C THR A 183 -22.98 5.01 -24.64
N CYS A 184 -24.08 5.51 -24.07
CA CYS A 184 -24.94 4.71 -23.18
C CYS A 184 -25.51 3.48 -23.90
N LYS A 185 -25.99 3.65 -25.14
CA LYS A 185 -26.51 2.53 -25.95
C LYS A 185 -25.44 1.48 -26.26
N GLN A 186 -24.22 1.92 -26.58
CA GLN A 186 -23.09 1.03 -26.84
C GLN A 186 -22.66 0.27 -25.58
N LEU A 187 -22.59 0.96 -24.44
CA LEU A 187 -22.32 0.34 -23.15
C LEU A 187 -23.38 -0.71 -22.83
N ALA A 188 -24.66 -0.37 -22.97
CA ALA A 188 -25.76 -1.27 -22.66
C ALA A 188 -25.67 -2.57 -23.47
N ALA A 189 -25.44 -2.45 -24.79
CA ALA A 189 -25.26 -3.60 -25.67
C ALA A 189 -24.06 -4.46 -25.25
N LEU A 190 -22.91 -3.84 -24.95
CA LEU A 190 -21.71 -4.54 -24.53
C LEU A 190 -21.90 -5.27 -23.19
N VAL A 191 -22.52 -4.61 -22.21
CA VAL A 191 -22.75 -5.17 -20.89
C VAL A 191 -23.72 -6.36 -20.98
N GLN A 192 -24.78 -6.25 -21.78
CA GLN A 192 -25.70 -7.36 -22.02
C GLN A 192 -25.02 -8.55 -22.70
N ASP A 193 -24.17 -8.31 -23.70
CA ASP A 193 -23.41 -9.36 -24.38
C ASP A 193 -22.44 -10.08 -23.42
N LEU A 194 -21.71 -9.32 -22.60
CA LEU A 194 -20.73 -9.85 -21.64
C LEU A 194 -21.39 -10.62 -20.48
N ILE A 195 -22.51 -10.13 -19.96
CA ILE A 195 -23.23 -10.81 -18.87
C ILE A 195 -23.95 -12.05 -19.38
N GLY A 196 -24.48 -12.01 -20.62
CA GLY A 196 -25.23 -13.11 -21.20
C GLY A 196 -26.45 -13.47 -20.36
N THR A 197 -26.54 -14.74 -19.94
CA THR A 197 -27.66 -15.25 -19.12
C THR A 197 -27.32 -15.34 -17.62
N ASN A 198 -26.17 -14.81 -17.20
CA ASN A 198 -25.75 -14.91 -15.81
C ASN A 198 -26.54 -13.96 -14.91
N THR A 199 -26.76 -14.37 -13.67
CA THR A 199 -27.44 -13.56 -12.67
C THR A 199 -26.47 -12.63 -11.96
N VAL A 200 -26.75 -11.33 -11.99
CA VAL A 200 -26.02 -10.31 -11.23
C VAL A 200 -26.90 -9.89 -10.06
N LYS A 201 -26.35 -9.91 -8.85
CA LYS A 201 -27.06 -9.45 -7.65
C LYS A 201 -26.63 -8.08 -7.17
N LYS A 202 -25.41 -7.65 -7.54
CA LYS A 202 -24.79 -6.44 -7.00
C LYS A 202 -23.97 -5.71 -8.05
N VAL A 203 -24.07 -4.39 -8.05
CA VAL A 203 -23.16 -3.48 -8.76
C VAL A 203 -22.43 -2.67 -7.69
N LEU A 204 -21.11 -2.85 -7.57
CA LEU A 204 -20.28 -2.16 -6.59
C LEU A 204 -19.42 -1.10 -7.27
N CYS A 205 -19.53 0.13 -6.79
CA CYS A 205 -18.86 1.28 -7.36
C CYS A 205 -17.80 1.82 -6.40
N PHE A 206 -16.56 1.95 -6.86
CA PHE A 206 -15.44 2.45 -6.06
C PHE A 206 -14.83 3.69 -6.68
N GLY A 207 -14.82 4.80 -5.93
CA GLY A 207 -14.17 6.04 -6.35
C GLY A 207 -14.81 6.63 -7.60
N LEU A 208 -16.13 6.83 -7.57
CA LEU A 208 -16.86 7.53 -8.64
C LEU A 208 -16.84 9.06 -8.45
N GLY A 209 -16.31 9.54 -7.32
CA GLY A 209 -16.12 10.95 -7.03
C GLY A 209 -17.36 11.67 -6.54
N ASP A 210 -17.16 12.65 -5.67
CA ASP A 210 -18.22 13.59 -5.30
C ASP A 210 -18.55 14.51 -6.48
N PHE A 211 -19.84 14.75 -6.70
CA PHE A 211 -20.34 15.63 -7.77
C PHE A 211 -21.11 16.85 -7.26
N CYS A 212 -21.10 17.08 -5.95
CA CYS A 212 -21.81 18.20 -5.34
C CYS A 212 -20.86 19.34 -4.99
N ARG A 213 -19.58 19.06 -4.76
CA ARG A 213 -18.59 20.03 -4.30
C ARG A 213 -18.02 20.86 -5.46
N SER A 214 -17.98 22.17 -5.27
CA SER A 214 -17.31 23.12 -6.16
C SER A 214 -15.80 22.87 -6.23
N ALA A 215 -15.17 23.32 -7.32
CA ALA A 215 -13.74 23.21 -7.51
C ALA A 215 -12.94 23.89 -6.38
N PRO A 216 -11.71 23.42 -6.11
CA PRO A 216 -10.84 24.11 -5.16
C PRO A 216 -10.45 25.51 -5.65
N GLU A 217 -10.31 26.44 -4.71
CA GLU A 217 -9.94 27.84 -4.96
C GLU A 217 -8.67 28.02 -5.83
N TRP A 218 -7.67 27.14 -5.67
CA TRP A 218 -6.46 27.20 -6.49
C TRP A 218 -6.73 26.90 -7.97
N LEU A 219 -7.69 26.01 -8.27
CA LEU A 219 -8.08 25.67 -9.63
C LEU A 219 -8.87 26.83 -10.24
N LYS A 220 -9.80 27.42 -9.47
CA LYS A 220 -10.55 28.62 -9.90
C LYS A 220 -9.63 29.76 -10.30
N LYS A 221 -8.58 30.02 -9.51
CA LYS A 221 -7.57 31.06 -9.77
C LYS A 221 -6.74 30.80 -11.02
N GLN A 222 -6.44 29.54 -11.33
CA GLN A 222 -5.63 29.18 -12.50
C GLN A 222 -6.37 29.47 -13.81
N HIS A 223 -7.69 29.35 -13.83
CA HIS A 223 -8.51 29.51 -15.04
C HIS A 223 -8.89 30.96 -15.36
N GLY A 224 -8.57 31.94 -14.50
CA GLY A 224 -8.76 33.38 -14.75
C GLY A 224 -10.23 33.86 -14.74
N SER A 225 -11.15 33.07 -15.28
CA SER A 225 -12.59 33.18 -15.12
C SER A 225 -13.16 31.83 -14.69
N TRP A 226 -13.86 31.80 -13.57
CA TRP A 226 -14.55 30.61 -13.07
C TRP A 226 -15.99 30.98 -12.74
N ASP A 227 -16.94 30.33 -13.41
CA ASP A 227 -18.38 30.54 -13.24
C ASP A 227 -19.08 29.25 -12.80
N GLU A 228 -20.40 29.31 -12.63
CA GLU A 228 -21.21 28.15 -12.26
C GLU A 228 -21.12 27.03 -13.31
N THR A 229 -21.02 27.40 -14.59
CA THR A 229 -20.85 26.44 -15.70
C THR A 229 -19.55 25.65 -15.54
N SER A 230 -18.45 26.33 -15.21
CA SER A 230 -17.13 25.73 -14.98
C SER A 230 -17.16 24.73 -13.82
N ASP A 231 -17.90 25.03 -12.76
CA ASP A 231 -18.11 24.11 -11.63
C ASP A 231 -18.85 22.85 -12.05
N VAL A 232 -19.92 22.98 -12.85
CA VAL A 232 -20.68 21.84 -13.38
C VAL A 232 -19.81 20.97 -14.29
N GLU A 233 -19.04 21.58 -15.19
CA GLU A 233 -18.12 20.87 -16.07
C GLU A 233 -17.06 20.08 -15.29
N ASN A 234 -16.51 20.68 -14.23
CA ASN A 234 -15.50 20.04 -13.38
C ASN A 234 -16.00 18.75 -12.69
N VAL A 235 -17.30 18.67 -12.37
CA VAL A 235 -17.89 17.49 -11.72
C VAL A 235 -18.68 16.58 -12.65
N MET A 236 -18.82 16.96 -13.93
CA MET A 236 -19.61 16.22 -14.91
C MET A 236 -19.15 14.76 -15.05
N GLY A 237 -17.84 14.53 -15.02
CA GLY A 237 -17.28 13.17 -15.08
C GLY A 237 -17.80 12.26 -13.97
N CYS A 238 -17.89 12.76 -12.75
CA CYS A 238 -18.45 12.03 -11.61
C CYS A 238 -19.93 11.71 -11.85
N MET A 239 -20.74 12.68 -12.32
CA MET A 239 -22.17 12.46 -12.60
C MET A 239 -22.39 11.34 -13.63
N ILE A 240 -21.65 11.38 -14.75
CA ILE A 240 -21.74 10.38 -15.81
C ILE A 240 -21.34 8.99 -15.31
N GLN A 241 -20.33 8.88 -14.44
CA GLN A 241 -19.95 7.60 -13.85
C GLN A 241 -21.06 6.97 -12.99
N HIS A 242 -21.81 7.79 -12.24
CA HIS A 242 -22.96 7.30 -11.48
C HIS A 242 -24.13 6.91 -12.39
N SER A 243 -24.43 7.71 -13.42
CA SER A 243 -25.43 7.37 -14.44
C SER A 243 -25.10 6.08 -15.18
N MET A 244 -23.82 5.84 -15.45
CA MET A 244 -23.32 4.57 -16.00
C MET A 244 -23.64 3.40 -15.06
N ALA A 245 -23.37 3.54 -13.76
CA ALA A 245 -23.66 2.50 -12.77
C ALA A 245 -25.17 2.23 -12.61
N ILE A 246 -26.00 3.28 -12.64
CA ILE A 246 -27.47 3.16 -12.65
C ILE A 246 -27.92 2.36 -13.87
N THR A 247 -27.39 2.69 -15.06
CA THR A 247 -27.72 2.01 -16.31
C THR A 247 -27.39 0.52 -16.22
N ILE A 248 -26.18 0.18 -15.74
CA ILE A 248 -25.76 -1.22 -15.58
C ILE A 248 -26.67 -1.96 -14.60
N ALA A 249 -26.98 -1.36 -13.45
CA ALA A 249 -27.87 -1.96 -12.47
C ALA A 249 -29.27 -2.21 -13.07
N GLN A 250 -29.81 -1.26 -13.83
CA GLN A 250 -31.11 -1.40 -14.52
C GLN A 250 -31.11 -2.53 -15.54
N LEU A 251 -30.04 -2.67 -16.34
CA LEU A 251 -29.91 -3.75 -17.31
C LEU A 251 -29.87 -5.14 -16.65
N CYS A 252 -29.30 -5.21 -15.45
CA CYS A 252 -29.16 -6.45 -14.68
C CYS A 252 -30.43 -6.85 -13.91
N ARG A 253 -31.42 -5.94 -13.75
CA ARG A 253 -32.55 -6.16 -12.83
C ARG A 253 -33.46 -7.33 -13.22
N GLY A 254 -33.68 -7.63 -14.50
CA GLY A 254 -34.58 -8.75 -14.87
C GLY A 254 -35.86 -8.77 -14.02
N ASN A 255 -36.09 -9.87 -13.26
CA ASN A 255 -37.16 -10.00 -12.26
C ASN A 255 -36.67 -9.86 -10.79
N GLU A 256 -35.38 -9.66 -10.55
CA GLU A 256 -34.75 -9.64 -9.23
C GLU A 256 -34.23 -8.24 -8.85
N THR A 257 -34.07 -7.97 -7.56
CA THR A 257 -33.48 -6.71 -7.10
C THR A 257 -31.96 -6.76 -7.17
N VAL A 258 -31.36 -5.94 -8.03
CA VAL A 258 -29.91 -5.70 -8.06
C VAL A 258 -29.56 -4.59 -7.07
N LEU A 259 -28.70 -4.89 -6.09
CA LEU A 259 -28.21 -3.87 -5.17
C LEU A 259 -27.18 -2.99 -5.86
N LEU A 260 -27.38 -1.68 -5.80
CA LEU A 260 -26.43 -0.69 -6.30
C LEU A 260 -25.68 -0.09 -5.11
N LEU A 261 -24.40 -0.45 -4.97
CA LEU A 261 -23.55 -0.05 -3.86
C LEU A 261 -22.51 0.96 -4.33
N ALA A 262 -22.28 2.01 -3.56
CA ALA A 262 -21.19 2.96 -3.82
C ALA A 262 -20.33 3.19 -2.59
N GLN A 263 -19.02 3.24 -2.82
CA GLN A 263 -18.01 3.58 -1.84
C GLN A 263 -17.12 4.70 -2.42
N ASP A 264 -17.20 5.86 -1.78
CA ASP A 264 -16.23 6.93 -1.91
C ASP A 264 -16.12 7.66 -0.57
N PRO A 265 -14.99 7.56 0.14
CA PRO A 265 -14.80 8.25 1.41
C PRO A 265 -14.92 9.79 1.33
N ASP A 266 -14.84 10.35 0.12
CA ASP A 266 -14.87 11.80 -0.12
C ASP A 266 -16.26 12.36 -0.49
N TYR A 267 -17.30 11.52 -0.53
CA TYR A 267 -18.68 11.98 -0.69
C TYR A 267 -19.06 13.01 0.38
N THR A 268 -19.78 14.04 -0.07
CA THR A 268 -20.52 14.96 0.79
C THR A 268 -21.85 14.35 1.21
N GLU A 269 -22.41 14.80 2.34
CA GLU A 269 -23.75 14.41 2.78
C GLU A 269 -24.81 14.69 1.70
N LEU A 270 -24.64 15.76 0.92
CA LEU A 270 -25.53 16.11 -0.19
C LEU A 270 -25.43 15.10 -1.34
N ALA A 271 -24.21 14.66 -1.69
CA ALA A 271 -24.03 13.61 -2.70
C ALA A 271 -24.63 12.28 -2.21
N GLU A 272 -24.39 11.88 -0.96
CA GLU A 272 -24.98 10.66 -0.38
C GLU A 272 -26.51 10.71 -0.40
N TYR A 273 -27.11 11.87 -0.09
CA TYR A 273 -28.55 12.09 -0.17
C TYR A 273 -29.08 11.90 -1.59
N ILE A 274 -28.46 12.56 -2.59
CA ILE A 274 -28.87 12.44 -3.99
C ILE A 274 -28.73 10.99 -4.48
N LEU A 275 -27.61 10.33 -4.16
CA LEU A 275 -27.36 8.95 -4.53
C LEU A 275 -28.37 7.98 -3.90
N THR A 276 -28.74 8.20 -2.64
CA THR A 276 -29.78 7.42 -1.97
C THR A 276 -31.14 7.57 -2.67
N LYS A 277 -31.48 8.78 -3.17
CA LYS A 277 -32.68 9.00 -3.99
C LYS A 277 -32.62 8.29 -5.34
N LYS A 278 -31.42 7.93 -5.82
CA LYS A 278 -31.17 7.13 -7.02
C LYS A 278 -30.89 5.66 -6.69
N GLU A 279 -31.33 5.19 -5.52
CA GLU A 279 -31.28 3.79 -5.07
C GLU A 279 -29.88 3.24 -4.80
N PHE A 280 -28.85 4.10 -4.72
CA PHE A 280 -27.57 3.69 -4.19
C PHE A 280 -27.66 3.44 -2.69
N LYS A 281 -26.98 2.40 -2.23
CA LYS A 281 -26.60 2.23 -0.84
C LYS A 281 -25.14 2.61 -0.69
N ILE A 282 -24.87 3.66 0.08
CA ILE A 282 -23.51 4.07 0.44
C ILE A 282 -22.95 3.05 1.44
N VAL A 283 -21.75 2.54 1.15
CA VAL A 283 -21.05 1.54 1.97
C VAL A 283 -19.60 1.92 2.16
N GLY A 284 -19.00 1.49 3.26
CA GLY A 284 -17.58 1.71 3.53
C GLY A 284 -17.15 3.18 3.56
N PRO A 285 -17.79 4.06 4.37
CA PRO A 285 -17.46 5.49 4.43
C PRO A 285 -15.99 5.80 4.76
N HIS A 286 -15.23 4.82 5.24
CA HIS A 286 -13.79 4.91 5.52
C HIS A 286 -12.90 4.18 4.51
N GLY A 287 -13.47 3.53 3.49
CA GLY A 287 -12.74 3.02 2.33
C GLY A 287 -12.46 1.52 2.30
N ALA A 288 -12.98 0.73 3.24
CA ALA A 288 -12.83 -0.73 3.26
C ALA A 288 -14.15 -1.51 3.11
N GLY A 289 -15.25 -1.02 3.70
CA GLY A 289 -16.48 -1.80 3.83
C GLY A 289 -17.07 -2.34 2.53
N GLY A 290 -17.04 -1.57 1.44
CA GLY A 290 -17.56 -1.97 0.13
C GLY A 290 -16.77 -3.10 -0.52
N PHE A 291 -15.44 -3.18 -0.31
CA PHE A 291 -14.65 -4.31 -0.83
C PHE A 291 -15.10 -5.62 -0.19
N ALA A 292 -15.50 -5.57 1.08
CA ALA A 292 -15.99 -6.73 1.81
C ALA A 292 -17.39 -7.19 1.38
N GLU A 293 -18.01 -6.55 0.39
CA GLU A 293 -19.30 -6.93 -0.21
C GLU A 293 -19.15 -7.60 -1.58
N ILE A 294 -17.95 -7.59 -2.19
CA ILE A 294 -17.71 -8.17 -3.52
C ILE A 294 -17.86 -9.69 -3.48
N ASP A 295 -18.50 -10.29 -4.46
CA ASP A 295 -18.58 -11.75 -4.67
C ASP A 295 -18.64 -12.09 -6.17
N GLU A 296 -18.87 -13.37 -6.49
CA GLU A 296 -18.93 -13.88 -7.85
C GLU A 296 -20.12 -13.34 -8.66
N GLU A 297 -21.20 -12.95 -7.99
CA GLU A 297 -22.44 -12.41 -8.60
C GLU A 297 -22.44 -10.87 -8.66
N SER A 298 -21.25 -10.27 -8.53
CA SER A 298 -21.03 -8.84 -8.52
C SER A 298 -20.49 -8.33 -9.85
N ILE A 299 -20.91 -7.12 -10.24
CA ILE A 299 -20.19 -6.25 -11.18
C ILE A 299 -19.43 -5.21 -10.38
N VAL A 300 -18.17 -4.98 -10.69
CA VAL A 300 -17.36 -3.92 -10.07
C VAL A 300 -17.07 -2.81 -11.06
N ILE A 301 -17.34 -1.58 -10.65
CA ILE A 301 -17.01 -0.35 -11.39
C ILE A 301 -15.98 0.42 -10.56
N SER A 302 -14.85 0.77 -11.15
CA SER A 302 -13.81 1.57 -10.51
C SER A 302 -13.20 2.56 -11.48
N ALA A 303 -13.51 3.85 -11.30
CA ALA A 303 -12.99 4.89 -12.17
C ALA A 303 -11.64 5.44 -11.67
N PHE A 304 -11.64 6.02 -10.46
CA PHE A 304 -10.50 6.72 -9.88
C PHE A 304 -10.25 6.33 -8.43
N ALA A 305 -10.44 5.04 -8.11
CA ALA A 305 -10.14 4.55 -6.77
C ALA A 305 -8.63 4.60 -6.50
N ALA A 306 -8.24 5.23 -5.39
CA ALA A 306 -6.86 5.18 -4.90
C ALA A 306 -6.47 3.78 -4.38
N ALA A 307 -7.46 2.93 -4.12
CA ALA A 307 -7.26 1.55 -3.69
C ALA A 307 -6.83 0.64 -4.87
N PRO A 308 -6.00 -0.39 -4.63
CA PRO A 308 -5.59 -1.35 -5.66
C PRO A 308 -6.70 -2.36 -5.96
N VAL A 309 -7.81 -1.89 -6.54
CA VAL A 309 -9.08 -2.64 -6.69
C VAL A 309 -8.87 -4.02 -7.30
N LYS A 310 -8.06 -4.17 -8.36
CA LYS A 310 -7.88 -5.49 -8.99
C LYS A 310 -7.09 -6.47 -8.12
N GLN A 311 -6.14 -6.01 -7.30
CA GLN A 311 -5.42 -6.90 -6.36
C GLN A 311 -6.34 -7.30 -5.20
N ILE A 312 -7.12 -6.35 -4.68
CA ILE A 312 -8.12 -6.66 -3.64
C ILE A 312 -9.13 -7.68 -4.17
N ILE A 313 -9.67 -7.48 -5.38
CA ILE A 313 -10.54 -8.46 -6.02
C ILE A 313 -9.84 -9.82 -6.13
N ALA A 314 -8.58 -9.85 -6.59
CA ALA A 314 -7.83 -11.09 -6.73
C ALA A 314 -7.72 -11.90 -5.43
N ASP A 315 -7.67 -11.24 -4.28
CA ASP A 315 -7.69 -11.87 -2.96
C ASP A 315 -9.09 -12.30 -2.50
N LEU A 316 -10.12 -11.50 -2.80
CA LEU A 316 -11.45 -11.67 -2.22
C LEU A 316 -12.39 -12.55 -3.04
N ALA A 317 -12.52 -12.33 -4.35
CA ALA A 317 -13.55 -12.95 -5.19
C ALA A 317 -13.23 -12.88 -6.69
N ARG A 318 -14.07 -13.45 -7.55
CA ARG A 318 -13.99 -13.29 -9.02
C ARG A 318 -15.31 -12.74 -9.55
N PRO A 319 -15.51 -11.41 -9.51
CA PRO A 319 -16.74 -10.79 -10.00
C PRO A 319 -16.90 -11.05 -11.49
N MET A 320 -18.17 -11.07 -11.91
CA MET A 320 -18.60 -11.27 -13.29
C MET A 320 -17.95 -10.31 -14.27
N LEU A 321 -17.85 -9.05 -13.89
CA LEU A 321 -17.34 -7.98 -14.74
C LEU A 321 -16.62 -6.95 -13.89
N ILE A 322 -15.47 -6.48 -14.39
CA ILE A 322 -14.72 -5.38 -13.80
C ILE A 322 -14.60 -4.30 -14.87
N ILE A 323 -15.24 -3.16 -14.62
CA ILE A 323 -15.14 -1.97 -15.45
C ILE A 323 -14.19 -1.02 -14.73
N SER A 324 -13.00 -0.82 -15.28
CA SER A 324 -12.03 0.12 -14.71
C SER A 324 -11.41 1.02 -15.76
N THR A 325 -10.83 2.14 -15.31
CA THR A 325 -9.84 2.86 -16.12
C THR A 325 -8.63 1.94 -16.40
N GLY A 326 -7.92 2.21 -17.50
CA GLY A 326 -6.98 1.27 -18.13
C GLY A 326 -5.85 0.76 -17.22
N PHE A 327 -5.08 -0.22 -17.72
CA PHE A 327 -3.98 -0.85 -16.97
C PHE A 327 -2.93 0.12 -16.44
N ASN A 328 -2.76 1.30 -17.06
CA ASN A 328 -1.76 2.30 -16.68
C ASN A 328 -2.09 3.08 -15.39
N VAL A 329 -3.27 2.84 -14.77
CA VAL A 329 -3.57 3.34 -13.41
C VAL A 329 -2.95 2.43 -12.34
N PHE A 330 -2.46 1.24 -12.74
CA PHE A 330 -1.33 0.63 -12.03
C PHE A 330 -0.09 1.44 -12.41
N ASN A 331 0.59 2.01 -11.42
CA ASN A 331 1.98 2.49 -11.58
C ASN A 331 2.19 3.83 -12.32
N SER A 332 1.42 4.90 -12.07
CA SER A 332 1.84 6.23 -12.54
C SER A 332 3.00 6.85 -11.72
N ASN A 333 3.68 6.06 -10.88
CA ASN A 333 4.87 6.44 -10.12
C ASN A 333 6.03 5.46 -10.35
N GLU A 334 6.28 5.05 -11.61
CA GLU A 334 7.65 4.66 -11.99
C GLU A 334 8.53 5.90 -12.16
#